data_AF-A0A1Y3W735-F1
#
_entry.id   AF-A0A1Y3W735-F1
#
_cell.length_a   1.000
_cell.length_b   1.000
_cell.length_c   1.000
_cell.angle_alpha   90.00
_cell.angle_beta   90.00
_cell.angle_gamma   90.00
#
_symmetry.space_group_name_H-M   'P 1'
#
loop_
_entity.id
_entity.type
_entity.pdbx_description
1 polymer ?
#
loop_
_entity_poly.entity_id
_entity_poly.type
_entity_poly.pdbx_seq_one_letter_code
_entity_poly.pdbx_strand_id
1 'polypeptide(L)'
;MTEEENKQRMHDLLVEIETLEKDGFPIQQQCTEAIACLERAHKMFVQRATKEGFSLQDCRVGEIEIKQYSAMKQMAIKGGLPHAHYDQRIREVRVRLFGEQMVKDNFD
;
A
#
# COMPACT_ATOMS: atom_id res chain seq x y z
N MET A 1 10.84 -1.37 -15.16
CA MET A 1 11.26 -0.98 -13.81
C MET A 1 11.44 -2.24 -12.98
N THR A 2 12.65 -2.47 -12.48
CA THR A 2 13.01 -3.60 -11.60
C THR A 2 12.60 -3.33 -10.14
N GLU A 3 12.75 -4.31 -9.25
CA GLU A 3 12.47 -4.11 -7.82
C GLU A 3 13.37 -3.04 -7.21
N GLU A 4 14.67 -3.09 -7.51
CA GLU A 4 15.66 -2.16 -6.98
C GLU A 4 15.45 -0.75 -7.55
N GLU A 5 15.12 -0.61 -8.85
CA GLU A 5 14.74 0.68 -9.42
C GLU A 5 13.49 1.26 -8.74
N ASN A 6 12.50 0.42 -8.41
CA ASN A 6 11.29 0.88 -7.73
C ASN A 6 11.54 1.27 -6.26
N LYS A 7 12.42 0.55 -5.55
CA LYS A 7 12.88 0.90 -4.20
C LYS A 7 13.63 2.23 -4.19
N GLN A 8 14.58 2.39 -5.12
CA GLN A 8 15.34 3.63 -5.23
C GLN A 8 14.41 4.81 -5.56
N ARG A 9 13.49 4.65 -6.52
CA ARG A 9 12.52 5.71 -6.84
C ARG A 9 11.63 6.05 -5.64
N MET A 10 11.20 5.06 -4.87
CA MET A 10 10.42 5.30 -3.65
C MET A 10 11.22 6.11 -2.62
N HIS A 11 12.50 5.77 -2.41
CA HIS A 11 13.38 6.52 -1.52
C HIS A 11 13.52 7.98 -1.97
N ASP A 12 13.80 8.21 -3.25
CA ASP A 12 13.98 9.55 -3.80
C ASP A 12 12.71 10.39 -3.65
N LEU A 13 11.54 9.80 -3.93
CA LEU A 13 10.24 10.45 -3.74
C LEU A 13 9.97 10.83 -2.28
N LEU A 14 10.36 10.00 -1.31
CA LEU A 14 10.17 10.32 0.11
C LEU A 14 11.04 11.52 0.52
N VAL A 15 12.27 11.60 0.03
CA VAL A 15 13.17 12.75 0.25
C VAL A 15 12.63 14.01 -0.41
N GLU A 16 12.14 13.91 -1.66
CA GLU A 16 11.51 15.01 -2.37
C GLU A 16 10.27 15.54 -1.63
N ILE A 17 9.38 14.64 -1.16
CA ILE A 17 8.20 15.01 -0.38
C ILE A 17 8.60 15.74 0.89
N GLU A 18 9.55 15.21 1.66
CA GLU A 18 9.98 15.84 2.92
C GLU A 18 10.57 17.23 2.69
N THR A 19 11.32 17.41 1.60
CA THR A 19 11.90 18.71 1.23
C THR A 19 10.81 19.72 0.85
N LEU A 20 9.89 19.32 -0.05
CA LEU A 20 8.80 20.18 -0.49
C LEU A 20 7.85 20.56 0.65
N GLU A 21 7.56 19.64 1.58
CA GLU A 21 6.75 19.93 2.76
C GLU A 21 7.40 20.96 3.68
N LYS A 22 8.71 20.84 3.93
CA LYS A 22 9.46 21.80 4.77
C LYS A 22 9.44 23.20 4.17
N ASP A 23 9.48 23.29 2.85
CA ASP A 23 9.48 24.54 2.09
C ASP A 23 8.06 25.06 1.80
N GLY A 24 7.02 24.33 2.21
CA GLY A 24 5.61 24.73 2.03
C GLY A 24 5.08 24.59 0.60
N PHE A 25 5.75 23.79 -0.24
CA PHE A 25 5.33 23.50 -1.61
C PHE A 25 4.31 22.35 -1.67
N PRO A 26 3.44 22.32 -2.70
CA PRO A 26 2.51 21.22 -2.90
C PRO A 26 3.23 19.91 -3.23
N ILE A 27 2.80 18.81 -2.60
CA ILE A 27 3.40 17.46 -2.72
C ILE A 27 2.51 16.42 -3.42
N GLN A 28 1.34 16.83 -3.90
CA GLN A 28 0.33 15.93 -4.45
C GLN A 28 0.88 15.05 -5.58
N GLN A 29 1.73 15.61 -6.45
CA GLN A 29 2.33 14.86 -7.56
C GLN A 29 3.28 13.78 -7.04
N GLN A 30 4.20 14.11 -6.13
CA GLN A 30 5.16 13.17 -5.57
C GLN A 30 4.45 12.08 -4.76
N CYS A 31 3.38 12.41 -4.03
CA CYS A 31 2.53 11.41 -3.37
C CYS A 31 1.85 10.48 -4.37
N THR A 32 1.37 11.00 -5.51
CA THR A 32 0.79 10.18 -6.59
C THR A 32 1.80 9.19 -7.15
N GLU A 33 3.03 9.65 -7.40
CA GLU A 33 4.10 8.80 -7.90
C GLU A 33 4.56 7.76 -6.86
N ALA A 34 4.61 8.15 -5.57
CA ALA A 34 4.96 7.26 -4.47
C ALA A 34 3.92 6.15 -4.31
N ILE A 35 2.63 6.46 -4.45
CA ILE A 35 1.55 5.47 -4.50
C ILE A 35 1.78 4.48 -5.65
N ALA A 36 2.13 4.95 -6.85
CA ALA A 36 2.41 4.07 -7.98
C ALA A 36 3.59 3.12 -7.71
N CYS A 37 4.63 3.59 -6.99
CA CYS A 37 5.73 2.75 -6.54
C CYS A 37 5.28 1.69 -5.52
N LEU A 38 4.43 2.07 -4.56
CA LEU A 38 3.85 1.14 -3.59
C LEU A 38 2.97 0.08 -4.28
N GLU A 39 2.14 0.47 -5.25
CA GLU A 39 1.29 -0.45 -6.01
C GLU A 39 2.10 -1.47 -6.80
N ARG A 40 3.21 -1.03 -7.41
CA ARG A 40 4.16 -1.95 -8.08
C ARG A 40 4.77 -2.93 -7.07
N ALA A 41 5.23 -2.43 -5.93
CA ALA A 41 5.81 -3.27 -4.88
C ALA A 41 4.79 -4.30 -4.36
N HIS A 42 3.53 -3.91 -4.19
CA HIS A 42 2.44 -4.82 -3.81
C HIS A 42 2.21 -5.91 -4.87
N LYS A 43 2.12 -5.54 -6.15
CA LYS A 43 1.96 -6.51 -7.26
C LYS A 43 3.12 -7.53 -7.28
N MET A 44 4.35 -7.06 -7.12
CA MET A 44 5.53 -7.92 -7.07
C MET A 44 5.52 -8.85 -5.86
N PHE A 45 5.09 -8.36 -4.70
CA PHE A 45 4.93 -9.17 -3.49
C PHE A 45 3.91 -10.30 -3.71
N VAL A 46 2.70 -9.99 -4.20
CA VAL A 46 1.65 -11.00 -4.44
C VAL A 46 2.10 -12.04 -5.48
N GLN A 47 2.76 -11.59 -6.56
CA GLN A 47 3.31 -12.49 -7.58
C GLN A 47 4.38 -13.42 -7.01
N ARG A 48 5.30 -12.91 -6.18
CA ARG A 48 6.34 -13.72 -5.53
C ARG A 48 5.74 -14.72 -4.56
N ALA A 49 4.84 -14.27 -3.68
CA ALA A 49 4.17 -15.14 -2.72
C ALA A 49 3.46 -16.32 -3.42
N THR A 50 2.71 -16.02 -4.48
CA THR A 50 2.02 -17.04 -5.27
C THR A 50 2.99 -17.99 -5.98
N LYS A 51 4.08 -17.45 -6.56
CA LYS A 51 5.11 -18.26 -7.25
C LYS A 51 5.87 -19.19 -6.31
N GLU A 52 6.09 -18.77 -5.07
CA GLU A 52 6.76 -19.54 -4.03
C GLU A 52 5.81 -20.53 -3.32
N GLY A 53 4.53 -20.57 -3.72
CA GLY A 53 3.53 -21.51 -3.20
C GLY A 53 2.85 -21.06 -1.91
N PHE A 54 3.06 -19.82 -1.47
CA PHE A 54 2.34 -19.27 -0.32
C PHE A 54 0.87 -19.04 -0.68
N SER A 55 -0.03 -19.48 0.21
CA SER A 55 -1.46 -19.20 0.07
C SER A 55 -1.76 -17.74 0.38
N LEU A 56 -2.64 -17.10 -0.40
CA LEU A 56 -3.16 -15.77 -0.06
C LEU A 56 -4.10 -15.79 1.16
N GLN A 57 -4.47 -16.98 1.64
CA GLN A 57 -5.16 -17.18 2.92
C GLN A 57 -4.19 -17.28 4.10
N ASP A 58 -2.88 -17.31 3.84
CA ASP A 58 -1.88 -17.25 4.90
C ASP A 58 -2.01 -15.90 5.64
N CYS A 59 -2.18 -15.97 6.96
CA CYS A 59 -2.36 -14.79 7.80
C CYS A 59 -1.18 -13.82 7.68
N ARG A 60 0.05 -14.32 7.52
CA ARG A 60 1.24 -13.49 7.37
C ARG A 60 1.26 -12.76 6.04
N VAL A 61 0.86 -13.43 4.96
CA VAL A 61 0.70 -12.79 3.64
C VAL A 61 -0.35 -11.68 3.71
N GLY A 62 -1.50 -11.99 4.31
CA GLY A 62 -2.58 -11.04 4.51
C GLY A 62 -2.20 -9.83 5.38
N GLU A 63 -1.46 -10.04 6.48
CA GLU A 63 -0.91 -8.95 7.30
C GLU A 63 -0.02 -8.00 6.50
N ILE A 64 0.81 -8.54 5.60
CA ILE A 64 1.69 -7.74 4.75
C ILE A 64 0.87 -6.93 3.74
N GLU A 65 -0.14 -7.54 3.10
CA GLU A 65 -1.04 -6.82 2.18
C GLU A 65 -1.77 -5.66 2.89
N ILE A 66 -2.30 -5.90 4.10
CA ILE A 66 -2.96 -4.85 4.90
C ILE A 66 -1.98 -3.70 5.20
N LYS A 67 -0.73 -4.00 5.56
CA LYS A 67 0.31 -2.98 5.78
C LYS A 67 0.62 -2.20 4.51
N GLN A 68 0.69 -2.86 3.36
CA GLN A 68 0.94 -2.22 2.07
C GLN A 68 -0.22 -1.29 1.68
N TYR A 69 -1.48 -1.73 1.77
CA TYR A 69 -2.63 -0.86 1.53
C TYR A 69 -2.72 0.29 2.54
N SER A 70 -2.36 0.07 3.80
CA SER A 70 -2.31 1.12 4.81
C SER A 70 -1.25 2.18 4.46
N ALA A 71 -0.08 1.77 3.97
CA ALA A 71 0.96 2.70 3.51
C ALA A 71 0.49 3.54 2.32
N MET A 72 -0.19 2.93 1.34
CA MET A 72 -0.79 3.65 0.21
C MET A 72 -1.85 4.66 0.68
N LYS A 73 -2.71 4.24 1.62
CA LYS A 73 -3.72 5.11 2.24
C LYS A 73 -3.08 6.33 2.91
N GLN A 74 -2.04 6.12 3.72
CA GLN A 74 -1.34 7.22 4.39
C GLN A 74 -0.70 8.17 3.39
N MET A 75 -0.09 7.64 2.32
CA MET A 75 0.47 8.48 1.25
C MET A 75 -0.60 9.27 0.49
N ALA A 76 -1.77 8.67 0.25
CA ALA A 76 -2.90 9.36 -0.37
C ALA A 76 -3.45 10.48 0.52
N ILE A 77 -3.64 10.23 1.81
CA ILE A 77 -4.03 11.25 2.79
C ILE A 77 -3.03 12.41 2.79
N LYS A 78 -1.73 12.09 2.84
CA LYS A 78 -0.64 13.07 2.83
C LYS A 78 -0.68 13.97 1.58
N GLY A 79 -0.94 13.37 0.42
CA GLY A 79 -1.07 14.10 -0.84
C GLY A 79 -2.43 14.77 -1.10
N GLY A 80 -3.39 14.69 -0.18
CA GLY A 80 -4.75 15.19 -0.41
C GLY A 80 -5.53 14.43 -1.50
N LEU A 81 -5.21 13.14 -1.70
CA LEU A 81 -5.78 12.28 -2.73
C LEU A 81 -6.93 11.41 -2.18
N PRO A 82 -7.85 10.93 -3.04
CA PRO A 82 -8.90 9.99 -2.63
C PRO A 82 -8.32 8.71 -2.02
N HIS A 83 -8.74 8.35 -0.80
CA HIS A 83 -8.14 7.24 -0.05
C HIS A 83 -9.13 6.17 0.44
N ALA A 84 -10.44 6.41 0.34
CA ALA A 84 -11.47 5.51 0.87
C ALA A 84 -11.44 4.10 0.24
N HIS A 85 -11.00 3.98 -1.01
CA HIS A 85 -10.89 2.70 -1.69
C HIS A 85 -9.84 1.77 -1.04
N TYR A 86 -8.84 2.29 -0.34
CA TYR A 86 -7.87 1.45 0.40
C TYR A 86 -8.50 0.77 1.62
N ASP A 87 -9.49 1.40 2.26
CA ASP A 87 -10.24 0.78 3.35
C ASP A 87 -11.02 -0.43 2.84
N GLN A 88 -11.63 -0.30 1.66
CA GLN A 88 -12.28 -1.42 0.99
C GLN A 88 -11.30 -2.55 0.67
N ARG A 89 -10.09 -2.24 0.16
CA ARG A 89 -9.05 -3.26 -0.09
C ARG A 89 -8.58 -3.95 1.19
N ILE A 90 -8.37 -3.20 2.26
CA ILE A 90 -8.00 -3.77 3.57
C ILE A 90 -9.11 -4.70 4.07
N ARG A 91 -10.38 -4.30 3.93
CA ARG A 91 -11.53 -5.11 4.29
C ARG A 91 -11.59 -6.40 3.47
N GLU A 92 -11.40 -6.32 2.15
CA GLU A 92 -11.35 -7.50 1.27
C GLU A 92 -10.30 -8.51 1.71
N VAL A 93 -9.10 -8.05 2.10
CA VAL A 93 -8.06 -8.93 2.64
C VAL A 93 -8.51 -9.56 3.95
N ARG A 94 -9.10 -8.79 4.88
CA ARG A 94 -9.61 -9.34 6.15
C ARG A 94 -10.70 -10.39 5.93
N VAL A 95 -11.63 -10.15 5.00
CA VAL A 95 -12.71 -11.11 4.68
C VAL A 95 -12.12 -12.39 4.11
N ARG A 96 -11.09 -12.29 3.25
CA ARG A 96 -10.38 -13.44 2.70
C ARG A 96 -9.70 -14.29 3.79
N LEU A 97 -9.19 -13.66 4.86
CA LEU A 97 -8.50 -14.35 5.95
C LEU A 97 -9.45 -14.93 7.01
N PHE A 98 -10.46 -14.16 7.40
CA PHE A 98 -11.26 -14.44 8.60
C PHE A 98 -12.74 -14.73 8.30
N GLY A 99 -13.19 -14.51 7.06
CA GLY A 99 -14.59 -14.63 6.66
C GLY A 99 -15.41 -13.36 6.96
N GLU A 100 -16.50 -13.19 6.21
CA GLU A 100 -17.34 -11.98 6.22
C GLU A 100 -17.92 -11.65 7.61
N GLN A 101 -18.43 -12.66 8.32
CA GLN A 101 -19.10 -12.45 9.61
C GLN A 101 -18.12 -11.93 10.68
N MET A 102 -16.94 -12.55 10.76
CA MET A 102 -15.91 -12.14 11.73
C MET A 102 -15.44 -10.71 11.45
N VAL A 103 -15.32 -10.33 10.19
CA VAL A 103 -14.92 -8.96 9.81
C VAL A 103 -15.97 -7.93 10.23
N LYS A 104 -17.25 -8.19 9.94
CA LYS A 104 -18.35 -7.31 10.36
C LYS A 104 -18.39 -7.10 11.87
N ASP A 105 -18.15 -8.15 12.65
CA ASP A 105 -18.28 -8.09 14.10
C ASP A 105 -17.10 -7.41 14.80
N ASN A 106 -15.95 -7.26 14.13
CA ASN A 106 -14.69 -6.84 14.79
C ASN A 106 -13.93 -5.69 14.08
N PHE A 107 -14.26 -5.35 12.83
CA PHE A 107 -13.46 -4.43 12.02
C PHE A 107 -14.22 -3.37 11.23
N ASP A 108 -15.54 -3.54 11.06
CA ASP A 108 -16.46 -2.56 10.47
C ASP A 108 -17.16 -1.76 11.59
#